data_AF-A0A955Y8E8-F1
#
_entry.id   AF-A0A955Y8E8-F1
#
_cell.length_a   1.000
_cell.length_b   1.000
_cell.length_c   1.000
_cell.angle_alpha   90.00
_cell.angle_beta   90.00
_cell.angle_gamma   90.00
#
_symmetry.space_group_name_H-M   'P 1'
#
loop_
_entity.id
_entity.type
_entity.pdbx_description
1 polymer ?
#
loop_
_entity_poly.entity_id
_entity_poly.type
_entity_poly.pdbx_seq_one_letter_code
_entity_poly.pdbx_strand_id
1 'polypeptide(L)'
;MDSDLELLRFVFNFHVVDLIVQADQVVEEAEIAYVVENFPRDALASRGLIDEKNRLTDLYRDLLAEALMRLPAELDQEQKLELIDRFFETAMADGHFEKPEKRAILVAANLLGVPPELIHHHLHDLGTLDG
;
A
#
# COMPACT_ATOMS: atom_id res chain seq x y z
N MET A 1 -7.22 20.24 -8.21
CA MET A 1 -6.45 20.10 -6.95
C MET A 1 -6.64 18.71 -6.37
N ASP A 2 -7.81 18.08 -6.47
CA ASP A 2 -8.00 16.68 -6.04
C ASP A 2 -7.24 15.63 -6.89
N SER A 3 -7.09 15.86 -8.19
CA SER A 3 -6.39 14.94 -9.11
C SER A 3 -4.96 14.60 -8.71
N ASP A 4 -4.25 15.56 -8.11
CA ASP A 4 -2.85 15.39 -7.73
C ASP A 4 -2.76 14.52 -6.48
N LEU A 5 -3.63 14.76 -5.49
CA LEU A 5 -3.69 13.94 -4.28
C LEU A 5 -4.16 12.51 -4.58
N GLU A 6 -5.10 12.33 -5.52
CA GLU A 6 -5.51 11.01 -6.00
C GLU A 6 -4.36 10.24 -6.66
N LEU A 7 -3.53 10.92 -7.46
CA LEU A 7 -2.34 10.31 -8.05
C LEU A 7 -1.31 9.92 -6.98
N LEU A 8 -1.08 10.78 -5.98
CA LEU A 8 -0.18 10.46 -4.87
C LEU A 8 -0.69 9.27 -4.06
N ARG A 9 -2.01 9.21 -3.76
CA ARG A 9 -2.64 8.05 -3.11
C ARG A 9 -2.47 6.78 -3.94
N PHE A 10 -2.66 6.87 -5.26
CA PHE A 10 -2.49 5.74 -6.16
C PHE A 10 -1.05 5.20 -6.15
N VAL A 11 -0.06 6.09 -6.26
CA VAL A 11 1.37 5.74 -6.23
C VAL A 11 1.76 5.13 -4.88
N PHE A 12 1.29 5.72 -3.78
CA PHE A 12 1.53 5.19 -2.44
C PHE A 12 0.90 3.81 -2.25
N ASN A 13 -0.34 3.61 -2.68
CA ASN A 13 -1.02 2.32 -2.56
C ASN A 13 -0.30 1.24 -3.36
N PHE A 14 0.09 1.54 -4.59
CA PHE A 14 0.86 0.61 -5.40
C PHE A 14 2.18 0.23 -4.72
N HIS A 15 2.90 1.21 -4.16
CA HIS A 15 4.15 0.97 -3.44
C HIS A 15 3.96 0.05 -2.22
N VAL A 16 2.94 0.30 -1.40
CA VAL A 16 2.70 -0.48 -0.19
C VAL A 16 2.22 -1.88 -0.53
N VAL A 17 1.35 -2.04 -1.52
CA VAL A 17 0.92 -3.37 -1.99
C VAL A 17 2.12 -4.16 -2.52
N ASP A 18 3.00 -3.53 -3.31
CA ASP A 18 4.24 -4.16 -3.78
C ASP A 18 5.15 -4.57 -2.60
N LEU A 19 5.22 -3.77 -1.54
CA LEU A 19 5.95 -4.13 -0.30
C LEU A 19 5.32 -5.30 0.46
N ILE A 20 3.99 -5.42 0.46
CA ILE A 20 3.26 -6.51 1.14
C ILE A 20 3.48 -7.82 0.39
N VAL A 21 3.27 -7.82 -0.93
CA VAL A 21 3.46 -9.01 -1.78
C VAL A 21 4.92 -9.45 -1.81
N GLN A 22 5.87 -8.53 -1.66
CA GLN A 22 7.29 -8.87 -1.54
C GLN A 22 7.76 -9.07 -0.08
N ALA A 23 6.85 -9.04 0.90
CA ALA A 23 7.22 -9.13 2.30
C ALA A 23 7.74 -10.54 2.63
N ASP A 24 7.15 -11.55 2.01
CA ASP A 24 7.66 -12.91 2.02
C ASP A 24 8.56 -13.17 0.79
N GLN A 25 9.23 -14.33 0.76
CA GLN A 25 10.05 -14.71 -0.40
C GLN A 25 9.27 -15.58 -1.40
N VAL A 26 7.95 -15.68 -1.25
CA VAL A 26 7.09 -16.61 -1.98
C VAL A 26 5.85 -15.86 -2.47
N VAL A 27 6.02 -15.19 -3.60
CA VAL A 27 4.89 -14.52 -4.26
C VAL A 27 3.89 -15.57 -4.77
N GLU A 28 2.69 -15.58 -4.23
CA GLU A 28 1.62 -16.50 -4.62
C GLU A 28 0.81 -15.99 -5.84
N GLU A 29 0.19 -16.91 -6.59
CA GLU A 29 -0.62 -16.54 -7.76
C GLU A 29 -1.79 -15.61 -7.42
N ALA A 30 -2.37 -15.75 -6.22
CA ALA A 30 -3.47 -14.91 -5.74
C ALA A 30 -3.02 -13.46 -5.52
N GLU A 31 -1.82 -13.25 -4.98
CA GLU A 31 -1.24 -11.92 -4.76
C GLU A 31 -0.91 -11.23 -6.08
N ILE A 32 -0.36 -11.98 -7.04
CA ILE A 32 -0.12 -11.49 -8.41
C ILE A 32 -1.44 -11.08 -9.06
N ALA A 33 -2.48 -11.91 -8.93
CA ALA A 33 -3.80 -11.61 -9.47
C ALA A 33 -4.36 -10.32 -8.86
N TYR A 34 -4.23 -10.13 -7.54
CA TYR A 34 -4.65 -8.92 -6.85
C TYR A 34 -3.93 -7.67 -7.39
N VAL A 35 -2.60 -7.73 -7.55
CA VAL A 35 -1.80 -6.62 -8.08
C VAL A 35 -2.22 -6.28 -9.51
N VAL A 36 -2.42 -7.30 -10.36
CA VAL A 36 -2.82 -7.11 -11.75
C VAL A 36 -4.23 -6.53 -11.87
N GLU A 37 -5.15 -6.93 -11.00
CA GLU A 37 -6.53 -6.45 -10.98
C GLU A 37 -6.62 -4.98 -10.50
N ASN A 38 -5.90 -4.64 -9.44
CA ASN A 38 -5.97 -3.30 -8.83
C ASN A 38 -5.01 -2.28 -9.46
N PHE A 39 -3.87 -2.75 -10.00
CA PHE A 39 -2.84 -1.93 -10.62
C PHE A 39 -2.49 -2.45 -12.02
N PRO A 40 -3.46 -2.46 -12.94
CA PRO A 40 -3.23 -2.99 -14.27
C PRO A 40 -2.12 -2.22 -14.97
N ARG A 41 -1.29 -2.94 -15.72
CA ARG A 41 -0.12 -2.40 -16.43
C ARG A 41 -0.47 -1.16 -17.26
N ASP A 42 -1.62 -1.16 -17.95
CA ASP A 42 -2.05 -0.04 -18.78
C ASP A 42 -2.38 1.21 -17.94
N ALA A 43 -2.88 1.05 -16.72
CA ALA A 43 -3.11 2.15 -15.79
C ALA A 43 -1.80 2.76 -15.28
N LEU A 44 -0.79 1.93 -15.01
CA LEU A 44 0.55 2.38 -14.63
C LEU A 44 1.25 3.09 -15.80
N ALA A 45 1.19 2.52 -17.00
CA ALA A 45 1.83 3.05 -18.20
C ALA A 45 1.18 4.38 -18.66
N SER A 46 -0.15 4.47 -18.67
CA SER A 46 -0.87 5.71 -19.04
C SER A 46 -0.59 6.89 -18.10
N ARG A 47 -0.14 6.61 -16.86
CA ARG A 47 0.30 7.61 -15.87
C ARG A 47 1.81 7.87 -15.92
N GLY A 48 2.55 7.19 -16.80
CA GLY A 48 4.00 7.32 -16.92
C GLY A 48 4.79 6.73 -15.75
N LEU A 49 4.17 5.86 -14.95
CA LEU A 49 4.78 5.26 -13.75
C LEU A 49 5.71 4.09 -14.10
N ILE A 50 5.46 3.45 -15.25
CA ILE A 50 6.33 2.41 -15.82
C ILE A 50 6.74 2.75 -17.25
N ASP A 51 7.90 2.28 -17.67
CA ASP A 51 8.40 2.39 -19.05
C ASP A 51 7.91 1.22 -19.95
N GLU A 52 8.31 1.24 -21.22
CA GLU A 52 7.99 0.19 -22.20
C GLU A 52 8.51 -1.21 -21.79
N LYS A 53 9.48 -1.25 -20.87
CA LYS A 53 10.10 -2.47 -20.33
C LYS A 53 9.54 -2.85 -18.95
N ASN A 54 8.44 -2.23 -18.51
CA ASN A 54 7.81 -2.42 -17.19
C ASN A 54 8.68 -2.02 -16.01
N ARG A 55 9.61 -1.09 -16.20
CA ARG A 55 10.46 -0.58 -15.12
C ARG A 55 9.86 0.69 -14.55
N LEU A 56 9.94 0.84 -13.23
CA LEU A 56 9.53 2.06 -12.54
C LEU A 56 10.35 3.26 -13.02
N THR A 57 9.65 4.31 -13.45
CA THR A 57 10.25 5.52 -14.00
C THR A 57 10.79 6.45 -12.92
N ASP A 58 11.52 7.51 -13.30
CA ASP A 58 11.87 8.60 -12.39
C ASP A 58 10.62 9.33 -11.87
N LEU A 59 9.59 9.49 -12.73
CA LEU A 59 8.32 10.08 -12.34
C LEU A 59 7.66 9.31 -11.18
N TYR A 60 7.69 7.98 -11.22
CA TYR A 60 7.21 7.17 -10.10
C TYR A 60 7.97 7.48 -8.81
N ARG A 61 9.30 7.60 -8.86
CA ARG A 61 10.14 7.89 -7.68
C ARG A 61 9.85 9.27 -7.11
N ASP A 62 9.70 10.28 -7.98
CA ASP A 62 9.39 11.65 -7.58
C ASP A 62 8.01 11.74 -6.94
N LEU A 63 6.99 11.12 -7.56
CA LEU A 63 5.63 11.07 -7.02
C LEU A 63 5.56 10.27 -5.72
N LEU A 64 6.33 9.18 -5.58
CA LEU A 64 6.38 8.43 -4.33
C LEU A 64 6.99 9.27 -3.22
N ALA A 65 8.11 9.96 -3.48
CA ALA A 65 8.71 10.86 -2.52
C ALA A 65 7.73 11.96 -2.08
N GLU A 66 7.00 12.55 -3.05
CA GLU A 66 5.96 13.53 -2.76
C GLU A 66 4.81 12.94 -1.94
N ALA A 67 4.34 11.74 -2.28
CA ALA A 67 3.28 11.05 -1.54
C ALA A 67 3.67 10.80 -0.09
N LEU A 68 4.90 10.34 0.15
CA LEU A 68 5.43 10.10 1.50
C LEU A 68 5.56 11.40 2.33
N MET A 69 5.73 12.55 1.70
CA MET A 69 5.77 13.84 2.39
C MET A 69 4.37 14.41 2.63
N ARG A 70 3.47 14.32 1.65
CA ARG A 70 2.18 15.01 1.65
C ARG A 70 1.07 14.21 2.31
N LEU A 71 0.92 12.92 1.97
CA LEU A 71 -0.19 12.09 2.46
C LEU A 71 -0.29 12.05 3.99
N PRO A 72 0.81 11.98 4.77
CA PRO A 72 0.71 11.97 6.22
C PRO A 72 0.12 13.26 6.80
N ALA A 73 0.28 14.39 6.12
CA ALA A 73 -0.23 15.70 6.55
C ALA A 73 -1.59 16.03 5.94
N GLU A 74 -1.87 15.54 4.74
CA GLU A 74 -3.09 15.87 3.98
C GLU A 74 -4.24 14.88 4.18
N LEU A 75 -3.94 13.62 4.54
CA LEU A 75 -4.99 12.67 4.90
C LEU A 75 -5.40 12.87 6.35
N ASP A 76 -6.70 12.83 6.60
CA ASP A 76 -7.21 12.72 7.96
C ASP A 76 -6.99 11.29 8.52
N GLN A 77 -7.31 11.11 9.80
CA GLN A 77 -7.11 9.81 10.45
C GLN A 77 -7.97 8.70 9.85
N GLU A 78 -9.21 8.99 9.47
CA GLU A 78 -10.15 8.02 8.91
C GLU A 78 -9.63 7.52 7.57
N GLN A 79 -9.22 8.43 6.68
CA GLN A 79 -8.64 8.13 5.38
C GLN A 79 -7.35 7.30 5.48
N LYS A 80 -6.54 7.53 6.52
CA LYS A 80 -5.34 6.72 6.77
C LYS A 80 -5.70 5.30 7.17
N LEU A 81 -6.68 5.14 8.07
CA LEU A 81 -7.14 3.81 8.51
C LEU A 81 -7.82 3.06 7.36
N GLU A 82 -8.58 3.72 6.50
CA GLU A 82 -9.14 3.11 5.28
C GLU A 82 -8.05 2.55 4.35
N LEU A 83 -6.89 3.23 4.25
CA LEU A 83 -5.76 2.70 3.48
C LEU A 83 -5.16 1.46 4.15
N ILE A 84 -5.03 1.48 5.48
CA ILE A 84 -4.58 0.33 6.26
C ILE A 84 -5.54 -0.86 6.08
N ASP A 85 -6.85 -0.63 6.08
CA ASP A 85 -7.84 -1.69 5.87
C ASP A 85 -7.65 -2.37 4.51
N ARG A 86 -7.44 -1.58 3.45
CA ARG A 86 -7.16 -2.13 2.11
C ARG A 86 -5.87 -2.93 2.06
N PHE A 87 -4.83 -2.47 2.76
CA PHE A 87 -3.57 -3.21 2.87
C PHE A 87 -3.73 -4.51 3.64
N PHE A 88 -4.57 -4.50 4.68
CA PHE A 88 -4.91 -5.70 5.42
C PHE A 88 -5.72 -6.69 4.56
N GLU A 89 -6.71 -6.23 3.81
CA GLU A 89 -7.46 -7.05 2.85
C GLU A 89 -6.54 -7.64 1.77
N THR A 90 -5.54 -6.87 1.32
CA THR A 90 -4.53 -7.35 0.37
C THR A 90 -3.69 -8.46 0.97
N ALA A 91 -3.19 -8.25 2.20
CA ALA A 91 -2.40 -9.24 2.91
C ALA A 91 -3.19 -10.52 3.19
N MET A 92 -4.48 -10.41 3.49
CA MET A 92 -5.37 -11.55 3.74
C MET A 92 -5.88 -12.24 2.47
N ALA A 93 -5.49 -11.81 1.28
CA ALA A 93 -6.07 -12.30 0.02
C ALA A 93 -5.81 -13.80 -0.22
N ASP A 94 -4.72 -14.34 0.33
CA ASP A 94 -4.35 -15.76 0.31
C ASP A 94 -4.92 -16.56 1.52
N GLY A 95 -5.60 -15.87 2.44
CA GLY A 95 -6.17 -16.43 3.66
C GLY A 95 -5.21 -16.54 4.85
N HIS A 96 -3.97 -16.05 4.73
CA HIS A 96 -3.00 -16.04 5.81
C HIS A 96 -2.58 -14.60 6.16
N PHE A 97 -2.22 -14.38 7.43
CA PHE A 97 -1.66 -13.10 7.86
C PHE A 97 -0.51 -13.37 8.81
N GLU A 98 0.67 -13.43 8.21
CA GLU A 98 1.91 -13.78 8.85
C GLU A 98 2.70 -12.54 9.31
N LYS A 99 3.81 -12.82 10.00
CA LYS A 99 4.71 -11.77 10.52
C LYS A 99 5.27 -10.84 9.44
N PRO A 100 5.58 -11.30 8.21
CA PRO A 100 6.03 -10.42 7.13
C PRO A 100 4.96 -9.41 6.70
N GLU A 101 3.74 -9.81 6.35
CA GLU A 101 2.70 -8.85 5.95
C GLU A 101 2.35 -7.89 7.10
N LYS A 102 2.27 -8.40 8.34
CA LYS A 102 2.07 -7.56 9.52
C LYS A 102 3.13 -6.48 9.64
N ARG A 103 4.40 -6.81 9.37
CA ARG A 103 5.48 -5.83 9.38
C ARG A 103 5.31 -4.81 8.25
N ALA A 104 4.93 -5.24 7.05
CA ALA A 104 4.69 -4.36 5.93
C ALA A 104 3.55 -3.36 6.22
N ILE A 105 2.45 -3.80 6.83
CA ILE A 105 1.35 -2.93 7.27
C ILE A 105 1.80 -1.93 8.34
N LEU A 106 2.57 -2.38 9.34
CA LEU A 106 3.13 -1.47 10.35
C LEU A 106 4.07 -0.43 9.75
N VAL A 107 4.85 -0.80 8.72
CA VAL A 107 5.66 0.15 7.95
C VAL A 107 4.77 1.15 7.22
N ALA A 108 3.73 0.70 6.53
CA ALA A 108 2.78 1.58 5.84
C ALA A 108 2.09 2.57 6.80
N ALA A 109 1.66 2.09 7.97
CA ALA A 109 1.08 2.92 9.03
C ALA A 109 2.07 3.99 9.51
N ASN A 110 3.33 3.60 9.73
CA ASN A 110 4.39 4.55 10.08
C ASN A 110 4.65 5.57 8.96
N LEU A 111 4.65 5.15 7.69
CA LEU A 111 4.80 6.06 6.55
C LEU A 111 3.64 7.06 6.46
N LEU A 112 2.42 6.67 6.81
CA LEU A 112 1.24 7.55 6.90
C LEU A 112 1.18 8.42 8.17
N GLY A 113 2.15 8.26 9.07
CA GLY A 113 2.17 8.95 10.36
C GLY A 113 1.03 8.51 11.29
N VAL A 114 0.55 7.27 11.16
CA VAL A 114 -0.42 6.68 12.09
C VAL A 114 0.32 6.29 13.38
N PRO A 115 -0.14 6.73 14.56
CA PRO A 115 0.50 6.38 15.83
C PRO A 115 0.52 4.87 16.05
N PRO A 116 1.62 4.31 16.60
CA PRO A 116 1.73 2.88 16.91
C PRO A 116 0.56 2.35 17.74
N GLU A 117 0.13 3.09 18.76
CA GLU A 117 -0.95 2.66 19.65
C GLU A 117 -2.28 2.50 18.90
N LEU A 118 -2.54 3.42 17.96
CA LEU A 118 -3.76 3.41 17.15
C LEU A 118 -3.74 2.23 16.17
N ILE A 119 -2.63 1.99 15.46
CA ILE A 119 -2.55 0.88 14.52
C ILE A 119 -2.64 -0.48 15.22
N HIS A 120 -2.07 -0.62 16.43
CA HIS A 120 -2.18 -1.88 17.19
C HIS A 120 -3.63 -2.14 17.62
N HIS A 121 -4.35 -1.12 18.10
CA HIS A 121 -5.77 -1.27 18.44
C HIS A 121 -6.60 -1.60 17.20
N HIS A 122 -6.35 -0.91 16.09
CA HIS A 122 -7.08 -1.10 14.85
C HIS A 122 -6.92 -2.52 14.28
N LEU A 123 -5.68 -3.01 14.22
CA LEU A 123 -5.39 -4.39 13.78
C LEU A 123 -5.99 -5.43 14.73
N HIS A 124 -6.05 -5.15 16.05
CA HIS A 124 -6.74 -6.02 16.99
C HIS A 124 -8.24 -6.11 16.70
N ASP A 125 -8.90 -4.98 16.41
CA ASP A 125 -10.33 -4.94 16.08
C ASP A 125 -10.65 -5.67 14.76
N LEU A 126 -9.72 -5.69 13.81
CA LEU A 126 -9.81 -6.47 12.57
C LEU A 126 -9.64 -7.99 12.80
N GLY A 127 -9.43 -8.44 14.04
CA GLY A 127 -9.32 -9.86 14.39
C GLY A 127 -7.92 -10.47 14.17
N THR A 128 -6.88 -9.64 14.13
CA THR A 128 -5.50 -10.07 13.75
C THR A 128 -4.55 -10.23 14.94
N LEU A 129 -5.01 -9.94 16.15
CA LEU A 129 -4.24 -10.02 17.39
C LEU A 129 -4.95 -10.92 18.41
N ASP A 130 -5.09 -12.21 18.08
CA ASP A 130 -5.19 -13.25 19.11
C ASP A 130 -3.88 -14.06 19.11
N GLY A 131 -3.01 -13.82 20.11
CA GLY A 131 -1.86 -14.70 20.44
C GLY A 131 -0.46 -14.22 20.04
#